data_AF-F5LKP1-F1
#
_entry.id   AF-F5LKP1-F1
#
_cell.length_a   1.000
_cell.length_b   1.000
_cell.length_c   1.000
_cell.angle_alpha   90.00
_cell.angle_beta   90.00
_cell.angle_gamma   90.00
#
_symmetry.space_group_name_H-M   'P 1'
#
loop_
_entity.id
_entity.type
_entity.pdbx_description
1 polymer ?
#
loop_
_entity_poly.entity_id
_entity_poly.type
_entity_poly.pdbx_seq_one_letter_code
_entity_poly.pdbx_strand_id
1 'polypeptide(L)' 'MVILLKVLLVIASLGLIVTVLLQKGKSAGLSGAISGGAEHLFGKTKARGMDLVLARITVVLAAIFIVLTVIVAYVVKY' A
#
# COMPACT_ATOMS: atom_id res chain seq x y z
N MET A 1 -28.32 3.96 5.08
CA MET A 1 -27.05 4.42 5.67
C MET A 1 -26.00 3.30 5.68
N VAL A 2 -26.29 2.12 6.23
CA VAL A 2 -25.36 0.96 6.30
C VAL A 2 -24.84 0.47 4.92
N ILE A 3 -25.68 0.49 3.88
CA ILE A 3 -25.29 0.08 2.52
C ILE A 3 -24.18 0.99 1.98
N LEU A 4 -24.27 2.30 2.22
CA LEU A 4 -23.25 3.26 1.79
C LEU A 4 -21.89 2.96 2.43
N LEU A 5 -21.89 2.70 3.75
CA LEU A 5 -20.67 2.35 4.49
C LEU A 5 -20.04 1.04 3.99
N LYS A 6 -20.86 0.03 3.68
CA LYS A 6 -20.39 -1.23 3.09
C LYS A 6 -19.79 -1.03 1.71
N VAL A 7 -20.42 -0.22 0.84
CA VAL A 7 -19.89 0.11 -0.49
C VAL A 7 -18.54 0.82 -0.37
N LEU A 8 -18.44 1.79 0.54
CA LEU A 8 -17.21 2.56 0.76
C LEU A 8 -16.08 1.67 1.30
N LEU A 9 -16.40 0.72 2.18
CA LEU A 9 -15.47 -0.29 2.68
C LEU A 9 -14.95 -1.20 1.56
N VAL A 10 -15.82 -1.66 0.67
CA VAL A 10 -15.42 -2.50 -0.48
C VAL A 10 -14.48 -1.73 -1.41
N ILE A 11 -14.78 -0.46 -1.72
CA ILE A 11 -13.92 0.39 -2.55
C ILE A 11 -12.55 0.58 -1.89
N ALA A 12 -12.51 0.88 -0.58
CA ALA A 12 -11.26 1.02 0.17
C ALA A 12 -10.44 -0.29 0.14
N SER A 13 -11.10 -1.45 0.27
CA SER A 13 -10.46 -2.77 0.18
C SER A 13 -9.83 -3.01 -1.18
N LEU A 14 -10.55 -2.72 -2.27
CA LEU A 14 -10.04 -2.89 -3.63
C LEU A 14 -8.86 -1.95 -3.90
N GLY A 15 -8.95 -0.70 -3.45
CA GLY A 15 -7.84 0.26 -3.54
C GLY A 15 -6.59 -0.22 -2.81
N LEU A 16 -6.75 -0.79 -1.61
CA LEU A 16 -5.65 -1.41 -0.86
C LEU A 16 -5.00 -2.57 -1.61
N ILE A 17 -5.82 -3.49 -2.14
CA ILE A 17 -5.33 -4.65 -2.90
C ILE A 17 -4.50 -4.18 -4.09
N VAL A 18 -5.04 -3.29 -4.91
CA VAL A 18 -4.32 -2.75 -6.08
C VAL A 18 -3.02 -2.08 -5.66
N THR A 19 -3.05 -1.25 -4.61
CA THR A 19 -1.85 -0.52 -4.18
C THR A 19 -0.77 -1.47 -3.65
N VAL A 20 -1.14 -2.49 -2.87
CA VAL A 20 -0.19 -3.51 -2.35
C VAL A 20 0.40 -4.36 -3.47
N LEU A 21 -0.40 -4.76 -4.46
CA LEU A 21 0.09 -5.53 -5.61
C LEU A 21 1.10 -4.74 -6.46
N LEU A 22 1.00 -3.41 -6.48
CA LEU A 22 1.94 -2.53 -7.17
C LEU A 22 3.23 -2.27 -6.36
N GLN A 23 3.30 -2.62 -5.08
CA GLN A 23 4.53 -2.49 -4.28
C GLN A 23 5.57 -3.51 -4.72
N LYS A 24 6.83 -3.10 -4.94
CA LYS A 24 7.86 -4.06 -5.34
C LYS A 24 8.21 -4.98 -4.18
N GLY A 25 8.28 -6.28 -4.47
CA GLY A 25 8.73 -7.29 -3.51
C GLY A 25 10.17 -7.02 -3.03
N LYS A 26 10.38 -7.16 -1.72
CA LYS A 26 11.62 -6.87 -0.96
C LYS A 26 12.92 -7.48 -1.55
N SER A 27 12.83 -8.47 -2.45
CA SER A 27 13.97 -9.17 -3.07
C SER A 27 14.71 -8.37 -4.14
N ALA A 28 14.19 -7.24 -4.64
CA ALA A 28 14.89 -6.39 -5.60
C ALA A 28 16.18 -5.72 -5.05
N GLY A 29 16.37 -5.77 -3.72
CA GLY A 29 17.55 -5.26 -3.03
C GLY A 29 18.74 -6.22 -2.99
N LEU A 30 18.50 -7.53 -2.93
CA LEU A 30 19.56 -8.53 -2.69
C LEU A 30 20.39 -8.81 -3.95
N SER A 31 19.73 -8.92 -5.11
CA SER A 31 20.39 -9.11 -6.41
C SER A 31 21.22 -7.90 -6.85
N GLY A 32 20.89 -6.70 -6.33
CA GLY A 32 21.60 -5.45 -6.63
C GLY A 32 22.79 -5.15 -5.73
N ALA A 33 22.95 -5.86 -4.61
CA ALA A 33 24.11 -5.71 -3.72
C ALA A 33 25.35 -6.46 -4.24
N ILE A 34 25.16 -7.42 -5.15
CA ILE A 34 26.22 -8.32 -5.64
C ILE A 34 26.84 -7.82 -6.96
N SER A 35 26.16 -6.98 -7.75
CA SER A 35 26.56 -6.68 -9.14
C SER A 35 27.31 -5.36 -9.41
N GLY A 36 27.63 -4.53 -8.42
CA GLY A 36 28.51 -3.35 -8.64
C GLY A 36 28.06 -2.05 -7.96
N GLY A 37 28.88 -1.56 -7.04
CA GLY A 37 28.60 -0.41 -6.17
C GLY A 37 28.50 0.97 -6.85
N ALA A 38 28.97 1.12 -8.10
CA ALA A 38 28.96 2.40 -8.81
C ALA A 38 27.63 2.71 -9.51
N GLU A 39 26.99 1.70 -10.13
CA GLU A 39 25.68 1.85 -10.81
C GLU A 39 24.51 1.97 -9.81
N HIS A 40 24.72 1.50 -8.57
CA HIS A 40 23.74 1.54 -7.49
C HIS A 40 23.44 2.97 -6.97
N LEU A 41 24.42 3.87 -7.00
CA LEU A 41 24.30 5.22 -6.44
C LEU A 41 23.60 6.21 -7.37
N PHE A 42 23.72 6.03 -8.69
CA PHE A 42 23.21 7.00 -9.67
C PHE A 42 21.92 6.56 -10.39
N GLY A 43 21.68 5.25 -10.59
CA GLY A 43 20.51 4.75 -11.33
C GLY A 43 19.25 4.45 -10.49
N LYS A 44 19.40 4.16 -9.18
CA LYS A 44 18.29 3.62 -8.35
C LYS A 44 17.51 4.64 -7.52
N THR A 45 17.96 5.88 -7.39
CA THR A 45 17.27 6.90 -6.56
C THR A 45 15.85 7.17 -7.03
N LYS A 46 15.62 7.16 -8.35
CA LYS A 46 14.28 7.38 -8.96
C LYS A 46 13.32 6.21 -8.72
N ALA A 47 13.80 4.96 -8.87
CA ALA A 47 13.01 3.75 -8.65
C ALA A 47 12.63 3.55 -7.17
N ARG A 48 13.52 3.96 -6.25
CA ARG A 48 13.27 3.92 -4.80
C ARG A 48 12.25 4.98 -4.35
N GLY A 49 12.19 6.12 -5.06
CA GLY A 49 11.21 7.18 -4.80
C GLY A 49 9.76 6.74 -5.04
N MET A 50 9.48 6.06 -6.16
CA MET A 50 8.13 5.53 -6.45
C MET A 50 7.67 4.50 -5.43
N ASP A 51 8.56 3.59 -5.03
CA ASP A 51 8.25 2.55 -4.05
C ASP A 51 7.97 3.14 -2.66
N LEU A 52 8.73 4.17 -2.25
CA LEU A 52 8.48 4.94 -1.02
C LEU A 52 7.12 5.66 -1.03
N VAL A 53 6.72 6.22 -2.16
CA VAL A 53 5.41 6.89 -2.31
C VAL A 53 4.28 5.86 -2.23
N LEU A 54 4.39 4.75 -2.96
CA LEU A 54 3.42 3.63 -2.90
C LEU A 54 3.32 3.06 -1.47
N ALA A 55 4.43 2.91 -0.76
CA ALA A 55 4.44 2.46 0.63
C ALA A 55 3.68 3.44 1.55
N ARG A 56 3.91 4.74 1.43
CA ARG A 56 3.20 5.76 2.22
C ARG A 56 1.70 5.77 1.92
N ILE A 57 1.32 5.69 0.64
CA ILE A 57 -0.09 5.63 0.22
C ILE A 57 -0.77 4.40 0.81
N THR A 58 -0.13 3.23 0.75
CA THR A 58 -0.68 2.00 1.35
C THR A 58 -0.85 2.11 2.85
N VAL A 59 0.09 2.74 3.57
CA VAL A 59 -0.04 2.92 5.03
C VAL A 59 -1.26 3.78 5.35
N VAL A 60 -1.48 4.87 4.61
CA VAL A 60 -2.65 5.74 4.79
C VAL A 60 -3.94 5.00 4.44
N LEU A 61 -3.98 4.29 3.30
CA LEU A 61 -5.14 3.48 2.90
C LEU A 61 -5.45 2.37 3.91
N ALA A 62 -4.42 1.70 4.45
CA ALA A 62 -4.55 0.68 5.48
C ALA A 62 -5.17 1.24 6.77
N ALA A 63 -4.72 2.42 7.21
CA ALA A 63 -5.28 3.08 8.39
C ALA A 63 -6.77 3.43 8.17
N ILE A 64 -7.10 4.01 7.00
CA ILE A 64 -8.49 4.35 6.64
C ILE A 64 -9.36 3.09 6.59
N PHE A 65 -8.87 2.01 5.99
CA PHE A 65 -9.59 0.74 5.89
C PHE A 65 -9.89 0.15 7.26
N ILE A 66 -8.92 0.14 8.18
CA ILE A 66 -9.14 -0.36 9.55
C ILE A 66 -10.19 0.47 10.27
N VAL A 67 -10.09 1.81 10.23
CA VAL A 67 -11.06 2.71 10.87
C VAL A 67 -12.47 2.49 10.31
N LEU A 68 -12.61 2.43 8.98
CA LEU A 68 -13.88 2.13 8.32
C LEU A 68 -14.44 0.76 8.71
N THR A 69 -13.58 -0.26 8.77
CA THR A 69 -13.97 -1.63 9.15
C THR A 69 -14.55 -1.66 10.56
N VAL A 70 -13.89 -0.98 11.51
CA VAL A 70 -14.36 -0.91 12.90
C VAL A 70 -15.69 -0.16 13.00
N ILE A 71 -15.82 0.98 12.31
CA ILE A 71 -17.08 1.76 12.28
C ILE A 71 -18.21 0.90 11.69
N VAL A 72 -17.99 0.26 10.55
CA VAL A 72 -18.97 -0.62 9.91
C VAL A 72 -19.34 -1.77 10.85
N ALA A 73 -18.37 -2.41 11.49
CA ALA A 73 -18.63 -3.52 12.41
C ALA A 73 -19.50 -3.09 13.61
N TYR A 74 -19.25 -1.89 14.16
CA TYR A 74 -20.07 -1.36 15.24
C TYR A 74 -21.48 -0.99 14.75
N VAL A 75 -21.59 -0.22 13.64
CA VAL A 75 -22.87 0.26 13.09
C VAL A 75 -23.73 -0.85 12.49
N VAL A 76 -23.15 -1.99 12.09
CA VAL A 76 -23.92 -3.16 11.61
C VAL A 76 -24.42 -4.02 12.77
N LYS A 77 -23.69 -4.03 13.90
CA LYS A 77 -24.04 -4.82 15.08
C LYS A 77 -25.19 -4.21 15.89
N TYR A 78 -25.33 -2.88 15.84
CA TYR A 78 -26.42 -2.12 16.47
C TYR A 78 -27.42 -1.64 15.43
#